data_AF-A0A3N5EIX0-F1
#
_entry.id   AF-A0A3N5EIX0-F1
#
_cell.length_a   1.000
_cell.length_b   1.000
_cell.length_c   1.000
_cell.angle_alpha   90.00
_cell.angle_beta   90.00
_cell.angle_gamma   90.00
#
_symmetry.space_group_name_H-M   'P 1'
#
loop_
_entity.id
_entity.type
_entity.pdbx_description
1 polymer ?
#
loop_
_entity_poly.entity_id
_entity_poly.type
_entity_poly.pdbx_seq_one_letter_code
_entity_poly.pdbx_strand_id
1 'polypeptide(L)' 'AVVYAPSRRGETLVAVGPAGSDISRDGGRTWSPLGDQGFHALSTAPNGTAWAVGEKGAVGRLDLR' A
#
# COMPACT_ATOMS: atom_id res chain seq x y z
N ALA A 1 1.70 -6.96 -4.44
CA ALA A 1 2.84 -6.60 -3.57
C ALA A 1 2.33 -6.10 -2.23
N VAL A 2 3.09 -6.23 -1.13
CA VAL A 2 2.68 -5.76 0.20
C VAL A 2 3.83 -5.03 0.90
N VAL A 3 3.53 -3.97 1.65
CA VAL A 3 4.48 -3.25 2.52
C VAL A 3 3.87 -2.99 3.90
N TYR A 4 4.73 -2.82 4.90
CA TYR A 4 4.33 -2.36 6.24
C TYR A 4 4.52 -0.85 6.37
N ALA A 5 3.75 -0.19 7.23
CA ALA A 5 4.01 1.19 7.64
C ALA A 5 5.15 1.24 8.67
N PRO A 6 6.27 1.94 8.41
CA PRO A 6 7.43 1.92 9.30
C PRO A 6 7.19 2.47 10.72
N SER A 7 6.29 3.44 10.89
CA SER A 7 6.04 4.13 12.16
C SER A 7 4.98 3.47 13.07
N ARG A 8 4.17 2.54 12.55
CA ARG A 8 2.94 2.04 13.22
C ARG A 8 3.10 0.69 13.91
N ARG A 9 4.25 0.43 14.57
CA ARG A 9 4.61 -0.91 15.14
C ARG A 9 4.47 -2.08 14.14
N GLY A 10 4.46 -1.81 12.83
CA GLY A 10 4.29 -2.83 11.80
C GLY A 10 2.88 -3.41 11.66
N GLU A 11 1.87 -2.85 12.35
CA GLU A 11 0.49 -3.38 12.28
C GLU A 11 -0.27 -2.91 11.04
N THR A 12 0.12 -1.77 10.48
CA THR A 12 -0.49 -1.27 9.24
C THR A 12 0.21 -1.87 8.03
N LEU A 13 -0.54 -2.53 7.16
CA LEU A 13 -0.08 -3.12 5.91
C LEU A 13 -0.84 -2.50 4.73
N VAL A 14 -0.17 -2.33 3.60
CA VAL A 14 -0.82 -1.97 2.33
C VAL A 14 -0.49 -3.03 1.31
N ALA A 15 -1.52 -3.51 0.62
CA ALA A 15 -1.40 -4.42 -0.50
C ALA A 15 -1.88 -3.74 -1.78
N VAL A 16 -1.20 -4.03 -2.88
CA VAL A 16 -1.64 -3.63 -4.23
C VAL A 16 -1.64 -4.82 -5.18
N GLY A 17 -2.53 -4.77 -6.16
CA GLY A 17 -2.58 -5.67 -7.30
C GLY A 17 -3.33 -5.06 -8.48
N PRO A 18 -3.49 -5.81 -9.59
CA PRO A 18 -4.17 -5.32 -10.79
C PRO A 18 -5.63 -4.90 -10.57
N ALA A 19 -6.30 -5.47 -9.55
CA ALA A 19 -7.71 -5.19 -9.23
C ALA A 19 -7.91 -4.06 -8.21
N GLY A 20 -6.83 -3.43 -7.73
CA GLY A 20 -6.92 -2.37 -6.74
C GLY A 20 -5.92 -2.49 -5.61
N SER A 21 -6.21 -1.79 -4.52
CA SER A 21 -5.36 -1.68 -3.34
C SER A 21 -6.19 -1.78 -2.07
N ASP A 22 -5.62 -2.40 -1.04
CA ASP A 22 -6.26 -2.59 0.26
C ASP A 22 -5.31 -2.21 1.39
N ILE A 23 -5.88 -1.80 2.52
CA ILE A 23 -5.17 -1.50 3.76
C ILE A 23 -5.65 -2.40 4.89
N SER A 24 -4.70 -2.94 5.65
CA SER A 24 -4.96 -3.54 6.94
C SER A 24 -4.36 -2.66 8.03
N ARG A 25 -5.05 -2.55 9.17
CA ARG A 25 -4.58 -1.82 10.36
C ARG A 25 -4.36 -2.73 11.57
N ASP A 26 -4.51 -4.03 11.38
CA ASP A 26 -4.49 -5.03 12.45
C ASP A 26 -3.57 -6.22 12.10
N GLY A 27 -2.49 -5.96 11.38
CA GLY A 27 -1.47 -6.95 11.03
C GLY A 27 -1.93 -7.94 9.95
N GLY A 28 -2.89 -7.55 9.11
CA GLY A 28 -3.39 -8.37 8.01
C GLY A 28 -4.59 -9.24 8.35
N ARG A 29 -5.23 -9.06 9.52
CA ARG A 29 -6.40 -9.85 9.94
C ARG A 29 -7.67 -9.38 9.23
N THR A 30 -7.84 -8.07 9.09
CA THR A 30 -8.91 -7.45 8.31
C THR A 30 -8.35 -6.45 7.31
N TRP A 31 -9.06 -6.28 6.20
CA TRP A 31 -8.66 -5.45 5.07
C TRP A 31 -9.81 -4.54 4.67
N SER A 32 -9.47 -3.33 4.25
CA SER A 32 -10.41 -2.35 3.72
C SER A 32 -9.91 -1.82 2.38
N PRO A 33 -10.80 -1.64 1.38
CA PRO A 33 -10.40 -1.12 0.09
C PRO A 33 -9.91 0.32 0.18
N LEU A 34 -8.84 0.62 -0.55
CA LEU A 34 -8.31 1.97 -0.78
C LEU A 34 -8.72 2.52 -2.16
N GLY A 35 -8.96 1.64 -3.13
CA GLY A 35 -9.35 2.00 -4.49
C GLY A 35 -9.18 0.84 -5.46
N ASP A 36 -9.71 1.00 -6.66
CA ASP A 36 -9.73 0.02 -7.76
C ASP A 36 -8.58 0.21 -8.77
N GLN A 37 -7.81 1.29 -8.65
CA GLN A 37 -6.63 1.52 -9.49
C GLN A 37 -5.60 0.40 -9.31
N GLY A 38 -5.27 -0.27 -10.42
CA GLY A 38 -4.32 -1.37 -10.45
C GLY A 38 -2.86 -0.90 -10.36
N PHE A 39 -2.07 -1.61 -9.55
CA PHE A 39 -0.61 -1.46 -9.47
C PHE A 39 0.08 -2.83 -9.41
N HIS A 40 1.34 -2.89 -9.86
CA HIS A 40 2.13 -4.13 -9.92
C HIS A 40 3.27 -4.15 -8.90
N ALA A 41 3.79 -2.99 -8.52
CA ALA A 41 4.83 -2.87 -7.50
C ALA A 41 4.48 -1.78 -6.49
N LEU A 42 5.00 -1.96 -5.27
CA LEU A 42 4.78 -1.09 -4.13
C LEU A 42 6.07 -1.08 -3.30
N SER A 43 6.49 0.10 -2.87
CA SER A 43 7.61 0.26 -1.93
C SER A 43 7.31 1.40 -0.95
N THR A 44 7.85 1.30 0.26
CA THR A 44 7.74 2.33 1.30
C THR A 44 9.12 2.88 1.65
N ALA A 45 9.22 4.19 1.75
CA ALA A 45 10.38 4.87 2.30
C ALA A 45 10.34 4.83 3.84
N PRO A 46 11.49 4.96 4.52
CA PRO A 46 11.55 5.01 5.99
C PRO A 46 10.71 6.12 6.62
N ASN A 47 10.46 7.21 5.88
CA ASN A 47 9.62 8.33 6.34
C ASN A 47 8.10 8.06 6.26
N GLY A 48 7.69 6.84 5.87
CA GLY A 48 6.29 6.44 5.73
C GLY A 48 5.65 6.79 4.39
N THR A 49 6.39 7.36 3.43
CA THR A 49 5.84 7.58 2.08
C THR A 49 5.89 6.29 1.28
N ALA A 50 4.75 5.80 0.80
CA ALA A 50 4.66 4.67 -0.11
C ALA A 50 4.41 5.13 -1.55
N TRP A 51 5.05 4.44 -2.49
CA TRP A 51 4.88 4.62 -3.92
C TRP A 51 4.47 3.31 -4.57
N ALA A 52 3.45 3.39 -5.44
CA ALA A 52 2.97 2.28 -6.24
C ALA A 52 3.10 2.61 -7.73
N VAL A 53 3.44 1.61 -8.55
CA VAL A 53 3.55 1.77 -10.01
C VAL A 53 2.75 0.69 -10.74
N GLY A 54 2.07 1.09 -11.82
CA GLY A 54 1.12 0.27 -12.56
C GLY A 54 1.19 0.50 -14.07
N GLU A 55 0.21 -0.06 -14.79
CA GLU A 55 0.14 0.05 -16.25
C GLU A 55 0.09 1.50 -16.74
N LYS A 56 0.48 1.71 -18.00
CA LYS A 56 0.37 3.00 -18.71
C LYS A 56 1.02 4.17 -17.97
N GLY A 57 2.08 3.89 -17.19
CA GLY A 57 2.79 4.91 -16.41
C GLY A 57 2.05 5.37 -15.16
N ALA A 58 1.08 4.60 -14.66
CA ALA A 58 0.38 4.93 -13.42
C ALA A 58 1.35 4.98 -12.23
N VAL A 59 1.27 6.06 -11.46
CA VAL A 59 2.04 6.27 -10.23
C VAL A 59 1.09 6.70 -9.11
N GLY A 60 1.07 5.95 -8.02
CA GLY A 60 0.32 6.25 -6.81
C GLY A 60 1.25 6.64 -5.67
N ARG A 61 0.82 7.61 -4.85
CA ARG A 61 1.52 8.00 -3.61
C ARG A 61 0.57 7.88 -2.43
N LEU A 62 1.05 7.31 -1.33
CA LEU A 62 0.30 7.21 -0.08
C LEU A 62 1.19 7.62 1.10
N ASP A 63 0.62 8.35 2.06
CA ASP A 63 1.27 8.68 3.32
C ASP A 63 0.80 7.73 4.42
N LEU A 64 1.74 6.97 5.01
CA LEU A 64 1.49 5.95 6.03
C LEU A 64 1.90 6.37 7.44
N ARG A 65 2.25 7.65 7.64
CA ARG A 65 2.54 8.20 8.97
C ARG A 65 1.32 8.14 9.89
#